data_AF-A0A841PT28-F1
#
_entry.id   AF-A0A841PT28-F1
#
_cell.length_a   1.000
_cell.length_b   1.000
_cell.length_c   1.000
_cell.angle_alpha   90.00
_cell.angle_beta   90.00
_cell.angle_gamma   90.00
#
_symmetry.space_group_name_H-M   'P 1'
#
loop_
_entity.id
_entity.type
_entity.pdbx_description
1 polymer ?
#
loop_
_entity_poly.entity_id
_entity_poly.type
_entity_poly.pdbx_seq_one_letter_code
_entity_poly.pdbx_strand_id
1 'polypeptide(L)'
;MTEPIGDIHSLASRPDVESNPIEAPTIFKKGEFYYLLTSWDTCCSGIDSTYKVAMGRATSVTGPYVYKDGNRLDEGGGTVILGSESNQIGPGGQDVYEKFGKYYMIHHYYDGDADGVIRMQIRHMEWKDGWPYFRRTGCKC
;
A
#
# COMPACT_ATOMS: atom_id res chain seq x y z
N MET A 1 -16.50 25.58 -8.48
CA MET A 1 -16.28 24.14 -8.29
C MET A 1 -16.01 23.53 -9.65
N THR A 2 -14.95 22.74 -9.76
CA THR A 2 -14.67 21.92 -10.95
C THR A 2 -15.32 20.57 -10.73
N GLU A 3 -16.27 20.19 -11.58
CA GLU A 3 -16.85 18.85 -11.56
C GLU A 3 -15.98 17.90 -12.39
N PRO A 4 -15.71 16.67 -11.91
CA PRO A 4 -15.09 15.66 -12.74
C PRO A 4 -15.99 15.33 -13.94
N ILE A 5 -15.38 15.21 -15.12
CA ILE A 5 -16.02 14.76 -16.35
C ILE A 5 -15.40 13.44 -16.81
N GLY A 6 -16.21 12.58 -17.45
CA GLY A 6 -15.77 11.28 -17.97
C GLY A 6 -16.29 10.09 -17.16
N ASP A 7 -15.83 8.90 -17.55
CA ASP A 7 -16.25 7.65 -16.94
C ASP A 7 -15.60 7.45 -15.56
N ILE A 8 -16.39 6.95 -14.61
CA ILE A 8 -15.90 6.57 -13.28
C ILE A 8 -15.34 5.15 -13.37
N HIS A 9 -14.08 4.99 -12.97
CA HIS A 9 -13.41 3.69 -12.90
C HIS A 9 -13.16 3.30 -11.43
N SER A 10 -13.74 2.18 -11.00
CA SER A 10 -13.37 1.56 -9.71
C SER A 10 -12.05 0.82 -9.88
N LEU A 11 -11.05 1.15 -9.06
CA LEU A 11 -9.70 0.59 -9.19
C LEU A 11 -9.36 -0.42 -8.08
N ALA A 12 -9.97 -0.25 -6.91
CA ALA A 12 -9.81 -1.14 -5.76
C ALA A 12 -11.00 -0.99 -4.80
N SER A 13 -11.37 -2.08 -4.14
CA SER A 13 -12.44 -2.11 -3.13
C SER A 13 -12.19 -3.27 -2.17
N ARG A 14 -12.85 -3.26 -1.01
CA ARG A 14 -12.89 -4.33 -0.02
C ARG A 14 -14.35 -4.62 0.37
N PRO A 15 -15.16 -5.10 -0.59
CA PRO A 15 -16.60 -5.26 -0.39
C PRO A 15 -16.94 -6.29 0.69
N ASP A 16 -16.07 -7.27 0.94
CA ASP A 16 -16.28 -8.35 1.91
C ASP A 16 -15.86 -7.99 3.35
N VAL A 17 -15.48 -6.72 3.58
CA VAL A 17 -15.04 -6.24 4.90
C VAL A 17 -15.96 -5.10 5.32
N GLU A 18 -16.47 -5.18 6.55
CA GLU A 18 -17.36 -4.15 7.11
C GLU A 18 -16.74 -2.75 6.97
N SER A 19 -17.57 -1.80 6.54
CA SER A 19 -17.18 -0.41 6.24
C SER A 19 -16.21 -0.20 5.08
N ASN A 20 -15.86 -1.24 4.31
CA ASN A 20 -14.93 -1.15 3.17
C ASN A 20 -13.65 -0.35 3.52
N PRO A 21 -12.83 -0.80 4.49
CA PRO A 21 -11.77 0.02 5.04
C PRO A 21 -10.56 0.03 4.09
N ILE A 22 -10.58 0.98 3.16
CA ILE A 22 -9.57 1.21 2.13
C ILE A 22 -9.39 2.72 1.91
N GLU A 23 -8.15 3.19 1.95
CA GLU A 23 -7.83 4.61 1.77
C GLU A 23 -6.38 4.83 1.29
N ALA A 24 -5.94 6.09 1.27
CA ALA A 24 -4.58 6.52 0.91
C ALA A 24 -4.07 5.88 -0.42
N PRO A 25 -4.74 6.12 -1.56
CA PRO A 25 -4.29 5.56 -2.83
C PRO A 25 -3.01 6.20 -3.33
N THR A 26 -2.07 5.39 -3.79
CA THR A 26 -0.87 5.82 -4.52
C THR A 26 -0.79 5.08 -5.84
N ILE A 27 -0.70 5.81 -6.96
CA ILE A 27 -0.43 5.22 -8.28
C ILE A 27 0.95 5.66 -8.76
N PHE A 28 1.79 4.71 -9.15
CA PHE A 28 3.05 4.98 -9.82
C PHE A 28 3.29 4.01 -10.97
N LYS A 29 4.09 4.44 -11.95
CA LYS A 29 4.44 3.63 -13.13
C LYS A 29 5.85 3.04 -12.97
N LYS A 30 6.01 1.76 -13.33
CA LYS A 30 7.31 1.10 -13.46
C LYS A 30 7.26 0.08 -14.60
N GLY A 31 8.02 0.36 -15.66
CA GLY A 31 7.95 -0.41 -16.91
C GLY A 31 6.54 -0.34 -17.51
N GLU A 32 6.01 -1.49 -17.90
CA GLU A 32 4.68 -1.61 -18.54
C GLU A 32 3.50 -1.55 -17.57
N PHE A 33 3.76 -1.50 -16.26
CA PHE A 33 2.72 -1.57 -15.24
C PHE A 33 2.55 -0.25 -14.49
N TYR A 34 1.28 0.09 -14.25
CA TYR A 34 0.83 0.96 -13.19
C TYR A 34 0.63 0.11 -11.94
N TYR A 35 1.14 0.57 -10.81
CA TYR A 35 0.96 -0.05 -9.50
C TYR A 35 0.06 0.83 -8.67
N LEU A 36 -0.98 0.25 -8.09
CA LEU A 36 -1.87 0.91 -7.13
C LEU A 36 -1.59 0.33 -5.75
N LEU A 37 -1.24 1.19 -4.82
CA LEU A 37 -1.12 0.88 -3.40
C LEU A 37 -2.28 1.55 -2.66
N THR A 38 -2.80 0.86 -1.66
CA THR A 38 -3.84 1.37 -0.75
C THR A 38 -3.53 0.92 0.66
N SER A 39 -3.90 1.74 1.64
CA SER A 39 -3.88 1.34 3.04
C SER A 39 -5.22 0.73 3.43
N TRP A 40 -5.19 -0.35 4.20
CA TRP A 40 -6.36 -1.13 4.60
C TRP A 40 -6.52 -1.19 6.11
N ASP A 41 -7.77 -1.40 6.53
CA ASP A 41 -8.18 -1.59 7.93
C ASP A 41 -8.02 -0.33 8.77
N THR A 42 -7.80 -0.46 10.07
CA THR A 42 -7.99 0.64 11.03
C THR A 42 -6.69 1.42 11.24
N CYS A 43 -6.69 2.69 10.85
CA CYS A 43 -5.71 3.67 11.29
C CYS A 43 -6.12 4.30 12.63
N CYS A 44 -5.23 5.13 13.16
CA CYS A 44 -5.60 6.20 14.07
C CYS A 44 -6.04 5.72 15.46
N SER A 45 -5.71 4.46 15.79
CA SER A 45 -5.95 3.82 17.10
C SER A 45 -4.64 3.54 17.85
N GLY A 46 -3.58 4.29 17.55
CA GLY A 46 -2.27 4.10 18.20
C GLY A 46 -1.75 2.68 18.02
N ILE A 47 -1.37 2.03 19.12
CA ILE A 47 -0.87 0.65 19.14
C ILE A 47 -1.94 -0.41 18.79
N ASP A 48 -3.23 -0.06 18.79
CA ASP A 48 -4.31 -0.96 18.39
C ASP A 48 -4.61 -0.89 16.87
N SER A 49 -3.84 -0.10 16.12
CA SER A 49 -4.03 0.05 14.67
C SER A 49 -3.70 -1.25 13.93
N THR A 50 -4.61 -1.68 13.04
CA THR A 50 -4.46 -2.88 12.21
C THR A 50 -4.04 -2.58 10.76
N TYR A 51 -3.70 -1.31 10.54
CA TYR A 51 -3.35 -0.72 9.27
C TYR A 51 -2.24 -1.48 8.52
N LYS A 52 -2.40 -1.64 7.21
CA LYS A 52 -1.43 -2.32 6.35
C LYS A 52 -1.53 -1.82 4.92
N VAL A 53 -0.44 -1.91 4.16
CA VAL A 53 -0.40 -1.53 2.75
C VAL A 53 -0.55 -2.76 1.87
N ALA A 54 -1.55 -2.71 1.00
CA ALA A 54 -1.80 -3.70 -0.03
C ALA A 54 -1.72 -3.09 -1.43
N MET A 55 -1.55 -3.94 -2.44
CA MET A 55 -1.35 -3.49 -3.81
C MET A 55 -1.85 -4.44 -4.89
N GLY A 56 -1.89 -3.89 -6.10
CA GLY A 56 -2.07 -4.59 -7.38
C GLY A 56 -1.44 -3.79 -8.51
N ARG A 57 -1.49 -4.33 -9.73
CA ARG A 57 -0.93 -3.69 -10.93
C ARG A 57 -1.82 -3.86 -12.15
N ALA A 58 -1.73 -2.92 -13.08
CA ALA A 58 -2.47 -2.91 -14.35
C ALA A 58 -1.58 -2.41 -15.49
N THR A 59 -1.90 -2.74 -16.73
CA THR A 59 -1.23 -2.16 -17.92
C THR A 59 -1.88 -0.85 -18.39
N SER A 60 -3.10 -0.56 -17.91
CA SER A 60 -3.79 0.74 -18.08
C SER A 60 -3.95 1.41 -16.71
N VAL A 61 -3.83 2.74 -16.67
CA VAL A 61 -4.05 3.52 -15.44
C VAL A 61 -5.48 3.38 -14.90
N THR A 62 -6.45 3.13 -15.79
CA THR A 62 -7.86 2.89 -15.45
C THR A 62 -8.17 1.43 -15.07
N GLY A 63 -7.15 0.56 -15.02
CA GLY A 63 -7.29 -0.84 -14.62
C GLY A 63 -7.66 -1.79 -15.77
N PRO A 64 -8.11 -3.02 -15.44
CA PRO A 64 -8.27 -3.53 -14.07
C PRO A 64 -6.92 -3.75 -13.38
N TYR A 65 -6.85 -3.39 -12.09
CA TYR A 65 -5.69 -3.72 -11.26
C TYR A 65 -5.86 -5.13 -10.71
N VAL A 66 -4.86 -5.98 -10.95
CA VAL A 66 -4.82 -7.35 -10.44
C VAL A 66 -3.72 -7.48 -9.41
N TYR A 67 -3.96 -8.25 -8.33
CA TYR A 67 -2.93 -8.57 -7.35
C TYR A 67 -2.19 -9.86 -7.71
N LYS A 68 -1.21 -10.27 -6.90
CA LYS A 68 -0.24 -11.32 -7.25
C LYS A 68 -0.86 -12.66 -7.63
N ASP A 69 -2.03 -12.98 -7.10
CA ASP A 69 -2.77 -14.22 -7.39
C ASP A 69 -3.64 -14.12 -8.65
N GLY A 70 -3.66 -12.97 -9.32
CA GLY A 70 -4.33 -12.75 -10.60
C GLY A 70 -5.76 -12.22 -10.49
N ASN A 71 -6.35 -12.16 -9.28
CA ASN A 71 -7.70 -11.61 -9.11
C ASN A 71 -7.68 -10.08 -9.04
N ARG A 72 -8.84 -9.46 -9.25
CA ARG A 72 -8.98 -8.00 -9.38
C ARG A 72 -9.11 -7.33 -8.02
N LEU A 73 -8.51 -6.15 -7.86
CA LEU A 73 -8.62 -5.36 -6.63
C LEU A 73 -10.00 -4.75 -6.43
N ASP A 74 -10.76 -4.46 -7.49
CA ASP A 74 -12.11 -3.90 -7.38
C ASP A 74 -13.16 -4.94 -6.95
N GLU A 75 -12.79 -6.22 -6.96
CA GLU A 75 -13.59 -7.35 -6.46
C GLU A 75 -13.17 -7.78 -5.05
N GLY A 76 -12.24 -7.08 -4.41
CA GLY A 76 -11.70 -7.44 -3.10
C GLY A 76 -10.32 -8.11 -3.14
N GLY A 77 -9.73 -8.31 -1.96
CA GLY A 77 -8.39 -8.86 -1.84
C GLY A 77 -7.29 -7.92 -2.36
N GLY A 78 -6.07 -8.45 -2.47
CA GLY A 78 -4.86 -7.64 -2.73
C GLY A 78 -3.62 -8.25 -2.11
N THR A 79 -2.45 -7.89 -2.65
CA THR A 79 -1.17 -8.37 -2.12
C THR A 79 -0.69 -7.42 -1.04
N VAL A 80 -0.73 -7.85 0.23
CA VAL A 80 -0.15 -7.10 1.36
C VAL A 80 1.37 -7.10 1.22
N ILE A 81 1.96 -5.90 1.15
CA ILE A 81 3.41 -5.71 1.00
C ILE A 81 4.06 -5.11 2.24
N LEU A 82 3.26 -4.53 3.14
CA LEU A 82 3.74 -3.97 4.39
C LEU A 82 2.63 -4.10 5.44
N GLY A 83 2.97 -4.69 6.59
CA GLY A 83 2.10 -4.77 7.76
C GLY A 83 2.94 -4.64 9.02
N SER A 84 2.31 -4.75 10.18
CA SER A 84 3.01 -4.59 11.47
C SER A 84 4.17 -5.56 11.62
N GLU A 85 5.33 -5.06 12.05
CA GLU A 85 6.53 -5.84 12.33
C GLU A 85 7.27 -5.25 13.54
N SER A 86 7.49 -6.07 14.57
CA SER A 86 8.10 -5.63 15.84
C SER A 86 7.36 -4.42 16.45
N ASN A 87 8.06 -3.31 16.73
CA ASN A 87 7.46 -2.08 17.27
C ASN A 87 6.82 -1.20 16.20
N GLN A 88 6.88 -1.57 14.92
CA GLN A 88 6.31 -0.77 13.84
C GLN A 88 4.90 -1.24 13.57
N ILE A 89 3.93 -0.64 14.25
CA ILE A 89 2.52 -1.04 14.24
C ILE A 89 1.76 -0.21 13.20
N GLY A 90 0.87 -0.85 12.46
CA GLY A 90 -0.08 -0.15 11.58
C GLY A 90 0.58 0.73 10.50
N PRO A 91 1.55 0.24 9.71
CA PRO A 91 2.15 1.06 8.67
C PRO A 91 1.16 1.38 7.54
N GLY A 92 1.10 2.63 7.10
CA GLY A 92 0.24 3.06 6.00
C GLY A 92 0.35 4.55 5.67
N GLY A 93 -0.67 5.09 5.01
CA GLY A 93 -0.67 6.47 4.50
C GLY A 93 0.51 6.72 3.55
N GLN A 94 0.80 5.74 2.70
CA GLN A 94 2.04 5.69 1.93
C GLN A 94 2.02 6.60 0.70
N ASP A 95 3.22 6.95 0.25
CA ASP A 95 3.49 7.45 -1.10
C ASP A 95 4.79 6.82 -1.62
N VAL A 96 5.02 6.89 -2.93
CA VAL A 96 6.18 6.29 -3.60
C VAL A 96 6.97 7.35 -4.34
N TYR A 97 8.23 7.49 -3.95
CA TYR A 97 9.18 8.35 -4.63
C TYR A 97 10.12 7.52 -5.50
N GLU A 98 10.25 7.91 -6.77
CA GLU A 98 11.22 7.34 -7.70
C GLU A 98 12.41 8.29 -7.86
N LYS A 99 13.62 7.74 -7.78
CA LYS A 99 14.85 8.46 -8.10
C LYS A 99 15.91 7.53 -8.67
N PHE A 100 16.36 7.83 -9.89
CA PHE A 100 17.43 7.11 -10.59
C PHE A 100 17.17 5.59 -10.72
N GLY A 101 15.94 5.21 -11.05
CA GLY A 101 15.49 3.84 -11.23
C GLY A 101 15.25 3.09 -9.91
N LYS A 102 15.35 3.77 -8.77
CA LYS A 102 15.08 3.21 -7.43
C LYS A 102 13.78 3.78 -6.89
N TYR A 103 13.00 2.92 -6.25
CA TYR A 103 11.71 3.26 -5.68
C TYR A 103 11.81 3.22 -4.16
N TYR A 104 11.27 4.24 -3.51
CA TYR A 104 11.25 4.36 -2.06
C TYR A 104 9.81 4.57 -1.61
N MET A 105 9.36 3.76 -0.67
CA MET A 105 8.07 3.98 -0.01
C MET A 105 8.28 4.86 1.20
N ILE A 106 7.58 5.99 1.23
CA ILE A 106 7.44 6.87 2.39
C ILE A 106 6.11 6.53 3.04
N HIS A 107 6.11 6.27 4.34
CA HIS A 107 4.89 5.93 5.08
C HIS A 107 5.05 6.31 6.55
N HIS A 108 3.95 6.33 7.28
CA HIS A 108 3.97 6.43 8.74
C HIS A 108 3.70 5.08 9.38
N TYR A 109 4.04 4.95 10.66
CA TYR A 109 3.65 3.84 11.53
C TYR A 109 3.49 4.35 12.98
N TYR A 110 2.80 3.58 13.82
CA TYR A 110 2.67 3.80 15.26
C TYR A 110 3.79 3.05 15.99
N ASP A 111 4.67 3.76 16.70
CA ASP A 111 5.80 3.12 17.39
C ASP A 111 5.37 2.52 18.74
N GLY A 112 5.34 1.19 18.80
CA GLY A 112 4.98 0.44 20.01
C GLY A 112 5.96 0.63 21.18
N ASP A 113 7.22 0.99 20.92
CA ASP A 113 8.19 1.29 21.99
C ASP A 113 8.01 2.72 22.54
N ALA A 114 7.18 3.53 21.89
CA ALA A 114 6.90 4.91 22.23
C ALA A 114 5.39 5.18 22.30
N ASP A 115 4.62 4.23 22.85
CA ASP A 115 3.18 4.38 23.13
C ASP A 115 2.35 4.86 21.93
N GLY A 116 2.67 4.35 20.74
CA GLY A 116 1.97 4.67 19.50
C GLY A 116 2.28 6.05 18.93
N VAL A 117 3.35 6.72 19.37
CA VAL A 117 3.84 7.94 18.72
C VAL A 117 4.06 7.67 17.22
N ILE A 118 3.44 8.50 16.38
CA ILE A 118 3.55 8.37 14.93
C ILE A 118 4.96 8.71 14.49
N ARG A 119 5.60 7.81 13.75
CA ARG A 119 6.91 8.01 13.13
C ARG A 119 6.82 7.84 11.63
N MET A 120 7.70 8.54 10.92
CA MET A 120 7.86 8.41 9.47
C MET A 120 9.01 7.46 9.16
N GLN A 121 8.85 6.65 8.12
CA GLN A 121 9.90 5.79 7.60
C GLN A 121 9.97 5.86 6.08
N ILE A 122 11.20 5.82 5.55
CA ILE A 122 11.48 5.65 4.13
C ILE A 122 12.13 4.30 3.93
N ARG A 123 11.52 3.42 3.13
CA ARG A 123 12.04 2.10 2.80
C ARG A 123 12.33 1.97 1.32
N HIS A 124 13.52 1.48 0.97
CA HIS A 124 13.82 1.10 -0.41
C HIS A 124 12.97 -0.12 -0.81
N MET A 125 12.25 -0.01 -1.92
CA MET A 125 11.43 -1.09 -2.49
C MET A 125 12.31 -1.94 -3.39
N GLU A 126 12.57 -3.18 -2.99
CA GLU A 126 13.23 -4.17 -3.84
C GLU A 126 12.20 -4.95 -4.65
N TRP A 127 12.61 -5.57 -5.75
CA TRP A 127 11.69 -6.14 -6.72
C TRP A 127 12.07 -7.58 -7.06
N LYS A 128 11.06 -8.47 -7.06
CA LYS A 128 11.18 -9.85 -7.52
C LYS A 128 9.95 -10.22 -8.33
N ASP A 129 10.13 -10.75 -9.53
CA ASP A 129 9.06 -11.16 -10.44
C ASP A 129 8.03 -10.04 -10.72
N GLY A 130 8.51 -8.79 -10.72
CA GLY A 130 7.69 -7.59 -10.92
C GLY A 130 6.80 -7.20 -9.74
N TRP A 131 7.06 -7.73 -8.54
CA TRP A 131 6.39 -7.34 -7.30
C TRP A 131 7.40 -6.79 -6.30
N PRO A 132 7.05 -5.71 -5.57
CA PRO A 132 7.95 -5.15 -4.57
C PRO A 132 7.94 -5.99 -3.29
N TYR A 133 9.06 -5.97 -2.58
CA TYR A 133 9.19 -6.48 -1.23
C TYR A 133 10.16 -5.60 -0.42
N PHE A 134 10.07 -5.70 0.90
CA PHE A 134 11.01 -5.06 1.82
C PHE A 134 11.88 -6.12 2.48
N ARG A 135 13.19 -5.84 2.60
CA ARG A 135 14.05 -6.68 3.44
C ARG A 135 13.65 -6.51 4.90
N ARG A 136 13.45 -7.63 5.60
CA ARG A 136 13.24 -7.61 7.05
C ARG A 136 14.50 -7.04 7.71
N THR A 137 14.30 -6.04 8.55
CA THR A 137 15.37 -5.49 9.39
C THR A 137 15.47 -6.38 10.63
N GLY A 138 16.22 -7.48 10.56
CA GLY A 138 16.37 -8.35 11.74
C GLY A 138 16.91 -9.77 11.56
N CYS A 139 17.08 -10.28 10.33
CA CYS A 139 17.89 -11.50 10.16
C CYS A 139 19.36 -11.12 10.38
N LYS A 140 19.85 -11.26 11.61
CA LYS A 140 21.27 -11.48 11.84
C LYS A 140 21.59 -12.81 11.17
N CYS A 141 22.43 -12.78 10.14
CA CYS A 141 23.16 -13.96 9.71
C CYS A 141 23.98 -14.51 10.87
#